data_AF-A0AA41NFS1-F1
#
_entry.id   AF-A0AA41NFS1-F1
#
_cell.length_a   1.000
_cell.length_b   1.000
_cell.length_c   1.000
_cell.angle_alpha   90.00
_cell.angle_beta   90.00
_cell.angle_gamma   90.00
#
_symmetry.space_group_name_H-M   'P 1'
#
loop_
_entity.id
_entity.type
_entity.pdbx_description
1 polymer ?
#
loop_
_entity_poly.entity_id
_entity_poly.type
_entity_poly.pdbx_seq_one_letter_code
_entity_poly.pdbx_strand_id
1 'polypeptide(L)'
;MDRGAIVRNLENLGERALPYKMSAHSQQHRKAGYFLVDFYAPTTTIESIMEHLSRDVDVIRPNVVKHPLTQEVKECGGIVPFPVEEKLYSAKKRK
;
A
#
# COMPACT_ATOMS: atom_id res chain seq x y z
N MET A 1 -0.73 19.87 10.51
CA MET A 1 0.53 19.44 11.19
C MET A 1 0.35 19.34 12.71
N ASP A 2 -0.84 19.71 13.18
CA ASP A 2 -1.19 19.93 14.59
C ASP A 2 -1.31 18.63 15.41
N ARG A 3 -1.20 17.48 14.76
CA ARG A 3 -1.28 16.14 15.37
C ARG A 3 0.09 15.47 15.54
N GLY A 4 1.17 16.24 15.50
CA GLY A 4 2.54 15.75 15.72
C GLY A 4 3.10 14.92 14.56
N ALA A 5 2.62 15.15 13.34
CA ALA A 5 3.18 14.54 12.14
C ALA A 5 4.21 15.48 11.48
N ILE A 6 5.36 14.94 11.11
CA ILE A 6 6.44 15.65 10.42
C ILE A 6 6.41 15.26 8.95
N VAL A 7 6.13 16.21 8.08
CA VAL A 7 6.12 15.98 6.62
C VAL A 7 7.56 15.94 6.12
N ARG A 8 7.90 14.89 5.37
CA ARG A 8 9.21 14.66 4.76
C ARG A 8 9.23 15.12 3.30
N ASN A 9 8.21 14.75 2.53
CA ASN A 9 8.13 15.03 1.10
C ASN A 9 6.68 15.12 0.62
N LEU A 10 6.47 15.84 -0.48
CA LEU A 10 5.20 15.92 -1.20
C LEU A 10 5.48 15.80 -2.70
N GLU A 11 4.93 14.75 -3.32
CA GLU A 11 5.07 14.50 -4.74
C GLU A 11 3.72 14.60 -5.45
N ASN A 12 3.69 15.27 -6.60
CA ASN A 12 2.53 15.38 -7.46
C ASN A 12 2.69 14.44 -8.67
N LEU A 13 1.86 13.40 -8.75
CA LEU A 13 1.86 12.43 -9.87
C LEU A 13 1.02 12.90 -11.07
N GLY A 14 0.40 14.09 -10.95
CA GLY A 14 -0.41 14.75 -11.96
C GLY A 14 -1.88 14.40 -11.91
N GLU A 15 -2.67 15.14 -12.69
CA GLU A 15 -4.08 14.85 -12.91
C GLU A 15 -4.22 13.78 -14.02
N ARG A 16 -4.94 12.70 -13.72
CA ARG A 16 -5.14 11.57 -14.64
C ARG A 16 -6.59 11.12 -14.65
N ALA A 17 -6.98 10.43 -15.72
CA ALA A 17 -8.26 9.71 -15.73
C ALA A 17 -8.23 8.60 -14.67
N LEU A 18 -9.32 8.46 -13.92
CA LEU A 18 -9.46 7.38 -12.95
C LEU A 18 -9.65 6.04 -13.69
N PRO A 19 -9.07 4.93 -13.20
CA PRO A 19 -9.21 3.62 -13.83
C PRO A 19 -10.66 3.13 -13.85
N TYR A 20 -11.48 3.62 -12.93
CA TYR A 20 -12.93 3.40 -12.88
C TYR A 20 -13.61 4.62 -12.26
N LYS A 21 -14.93 4.72 -12.48
CA LYS A 21 -15.75 5.80 -11.92
C LYS A 21 -15.81 5.67 -10.40
N MET A 22 -15.44 6.72 -9.69
CA MET A 22 -15.53 6.78 -8.22
C MET A 22 -16.66 7.70 -7.82
N SER A 23 -17.44 7.29 -6.81
CA SER A 23 -18.47 8.13 -6.20
C SER A 23 -18.05 8.51 -4.79
N ALA A 24 -17.90 9.80 -4.51
CA ALA A 24 -17.55 10.33 -3.21
C ALA A 24 -18.30 11.65 -3.00
N HIS A 25 -18.71 11.95 -1.76
CA HIS A 25 -19.40 13.21 -1.42
C HIS A 25 -20.57 13.56 -2.36
N SER A 26 -21.40 12.56 -2.71
CA SER A 26 -22.54 12.69 -3.64
C SER A 26 -22.18 13.13 -5.07
N GLN A 27 -20.90 13.08 -5.44
CA GLN A 27 -20.39 13.38 -6.78
C GLN A 27 -19.77 12.15 -7.42
N GLN A 28 -19.71 12.16 -8.76
CA GLN A 28 -19.15 11.07 -9.55
C GLN A 28 -17.94 11.58 -10.34
N HIS A 29 -16.77 11.02 -10.05
CA HIS A 29 -15.50 11.45 -10.59
C HIS A 29 -15.00 10.50 -11.67
N ARG A 30 -14.40 11.08 -12.73
CA ARG A 30 -13.73 10.36 -13.83
C ARG A 30 -12.27 10.78 -14.03
N LYS A 31 -11.86 11.90 -13.43
CA LYS A 31 -10.48 12.41 -13.39
C LYS A 31 -10.17 12.83 -11.96
N ALA A 32 -8.90 12.72 -11.57
CA ALA A 32 -8.43 13.16 -10.26
C ALA A 32 -6.92 13.45 -10.29
N GLY A 33 -6.48 14.33 -9.39
CA GLY A 33 -5.08 14.52 -9.06
C GLY A 33 -4.59 13.42 -8.11
N TYR A 34 -3.38 12.92 -8.34
CA TYR A 34 -2.74 11.94 -7.48
C TYR A 34 -1.55 12.59 -6.77
N PHE A 35 -1.55 12.53 -5.44
CA PHE A 35 -0.50 13.09 -4.59
C PHE A 35 0.04 12.01 -3.66
N LEU A 36 1.36 11.99 -3.48
CA LEU A 36 2.04 11.21 -2.44
C LEU A 36 2.57 12.18 -1.39
N VAL A 37 2.30 11.88 -0.12
CA VAL A 37 2.79 12.66 1.01
C VAL A 37 3.54 11.71 1.93
N ASP A 38 4.84 11.91 2.03
CA ASP A 38 5.68 11.17 2.96
C ASP A 38 5.75 11.92 4.27
N PHE A 39 5.45 11.24 5.37
CA PHE A 39 5.48 11.83 6.70
C PHE A 39 5.83 10.80 7.76
N TYR A 40 6.37 11.29 8.87
CA TYR A 40 6.53 10.54 10.11
C TYR A 40 5.40 10.94 11.06
N ALA A 41 4.66 9.96 11.57
CA ALA A 41 3.60 10.19 12.55
C ALA A 41 3.53 9.06 13.58
N PRO A 42 3.04 9.34 14.80
CA PRO A 42 2.64 8.32 15.76
C PRO A 42 1.53 7.44 15.17
N THR A 43 1.49 6.16 15.56
CA THR A 43 0.47 5.20 15.11
C THR A 43 -0.94 5.63 15.50
N THR A 44 -1.11 6.26 16.67
CA THR A 44 -2.40 6.79 17.16
C THR A 44 -2.97 7.90 16.29
N THR A 45 -2.12 8.63 15.57
CA THR A 45 -2.54 9.77 14.75
C THR A 45 -3.11 9.35 13.39
N ILE A 46 -2.83 8.13 12.92
CA ILE A 46 -3.22 7.65 11.59
C ILE A 46 -4.74 7.62 11.43
N GLU A 47 -5.45 7.06 12.42
CA GLU A 47 -6.92 6.99 12.40
C GLU A 47 -7.53 8.39 12.35
N SER A 48 -6.99 9.32 13.15
CA SER A 48 -7.45 10.70 13.18
C SER A 48 -7.23 11.41 11.84
N ILE A 49 -6.07 11.20 11.18
CA ILE A 49 -5.79 11.75 9.84
C ILE A 49 -6.79 11.21 8.83
N MET A 50 -7.02 9.90 8.81
CA MET A 50 -7.98 9.27 7.90
C MET A 50 -9.40 9.79 8.10
N GLU A 51 -9.83 9.95 9.35
CA GLU A 51 -11.14 10.52 9.68
C GLU A 51 -11.29 11.96 9.19
N HIS A 52 -10.23 12.77 9.32
CA HIS A 52 -10.24 14.15 8.84
C HIS A 52 -10.35 14.21 7.31
N LEU A 53 -9.54 13.41 6.60
CA LEU A 53 -9.57 13.35 5.13
C LEU A 53 -10.87 12.77 4.59
N SER A 54 -11.55 11.89 5.34
CA SER A 54 -12.84 11.33 4.93
C SER A 54 -13.98 12.35 4.93
N ARG A 55 -13.84 13.49 5.63
CA ARG A 55 -14.84 14.56 5.66
C ARG A 55 -14.56 15.65 4.64
N ASP A 56 -13.35 15.68 4.11
CA ASP A 56 -12.91 16.66 3.13
C ASP A 56 -13.53 16.34 1.77
N VAL A 57 -14.34 17.25 1.25
CA VAL A 57 -15.08 17.07 0.00
C VAL A 57 -14.20 17.07 -1.24
N ASP A 58 -12.98 17.63 -1.14
CA ASP A 58 -12.03 17.67 -2.24
C ASP A 58 -11.27 16.35 -2.39
N VAL A 59 -11.26 15.51 -1.34
CA VAL A 59 -10.56 14.24 -1.32
C VAL A 59 -11.47 13.10 -1.75
N ILE A 60 -11.24 12.56 -2.94
CA ILE A 60 -12.05 11.45 -3.49
C ILE A 60 -11.78 10.13 -2.74
N ARG A 61 -10.52 9.86 -2.40
CA ARG A 61 -10.11 8.63 -1.69
C ARG A 61 -8.80 8.84 -0.92
N PRO A 62 -8.84 8.96 0.41
CA PRO A 62 -7.64 8.92 1.23
C PRO A 62 -7.16 7.48 1.45
N ASN A 63 -5.84 7.30 1.58
CA ASN A 63 -5.25 6.05 2.04
C ASN A 63 -3.89 6.33 2.69
N VAL A 64 -3.55 5.56 3.73
CA VAL A 64 -2.24 5.62 4.39
C VAL A 64 -1.65 4.22 4.39
N VAL A 65 -0.44 4.10 3.86
CA VAL A 65 0.31 2.84 3.78
C VAL A 65 1.69 3.00 4.39
N LYS A 66 2.30 1.91 4.85
CA LYS A 66 3.69 1.94 5.28
C LYS A 66 4.58 2.22 4.07
N HIS A 67 5.51 3.14 4.23
CA HIS A 67 6.40 3.56 3.16
C HIS A 67 7.28 2.39 2.70
N PRO A 68 7.40 2.08 1.40
CA PRO A 68 8.07 0.87 0.91
C PRO A 68 9.55 0.80 1.32
N LEU A 69 10.24 1.95 1.39
CA LEU A 69 11.62 2.03 1.87
C LEU A 69 11.83 1.69 3.35
N THR A 70 10.75 1.47 4.12
CA THR A 70 10.87 0.98 5.51
C THR A 70 11.06 -0.53 5.58
N GLN A 71 10.78 -1.25 4.49
CA GLN A 71 11.04 -2.69 4.40
C GLN A 71 12.40 -2.91 3.75
N GLU A 72 13.26 -3.66 4.43
CA GLU A 72 14.53 -4.08 3.87
C GLU A 72 14.28 -5.05 2.71
N VAL A 73 14.85 -4.71 1.54
CA VAL A 73 14.81 -5.58 0.37
C VAL A 73 15.78 -6.73 0.61
N LYS A 74 15.23 -7.92 0.87
CA LYS A 74 16.03 -9.14 1.00
C LYS A 74 16.63 -9.51 -0.36
N GLU A 75 17.87 -9.98 -0.33
CA GLU A 75 18.53 -10.49 -1.52
C GLU A 75 17.77 -11.71 -2.08
N CYS A 76 17.44 -11.66 -3.37
CA CYS A 76 16.81 -12.77 -4.07
C CYS A 76 17.88 -13.71 -4.63
N GLY A 77 18.04 -14.89 -4.03
CA GLY A 77 18.99 -15.92 -4.48
C GLY A 77 18.64 -16.63 -5.79
N GLY A 78 17.56 -16.21 -6.47
CA GLY A 78 17.04 -16.85 -7.69
C GLY A 78 16.19 -18.08 -7.41
N ILE A 79 15.81 -18.78 -8.49
CA ILE A 79 15.03 -20.02 -8.39
C ILE A 79 15.96 -21.12 -7.89
N VAL A 80 15.70 -21.63 -6.69
CA VAL A 80 16.40 -22.80 -6.17
C VAL A 80 15.77 -24.05 -6.80
N PRO A 81 16.53 -24.88 -7.55
CA PRO A 81 16.00 -26.12 -8.09
C PRO A 81 15.64 -27.04 -6.91
N PHE A 82 14.36 -27.39 -6.80
CA PHE A 82 13.89 -28.28 -5.75
C PHE A 82 13.95 -29.73 -6.25
N PRO A 83 14.76 -30.61 -5.63
CA PRO A 83 14.82 -32.01 -6.03
C PRO A 83 13.49 -32.70 -5.68
N VAL A 84 13.14 -33.75 -6.44
CA VAL A 84 12.01 -34.60 -6.09
C VAL A 84 12.30 -35.25 -4.73
N GLU A 85 11.35 -35.19 -3.81
CA GLU A 85 11.53 -35.74 -2.48
C GLU A 85 11.57 -37.27 -2.53
N GLU A 86 12.74 -37.84 -2.24
CA GLU A 86 12.95 -39.27 -2.20
C GLU A 86 12.49 -39.88 -0.87
N LYS A 87 12.27 -41.21 -0.86
CA LYS A 87 11.87 -41.99 0.34
C LYS A 87 10.47 -41.65 0.90
N LEU A 88 9.59 -41.10 0.06
CA LEU A 88 8.15 -40.94 0.36
C LEU A 88 7.47 -42.27 0.77
N TYR A 89 8.00 -43.41 0.32
CA TYR A 89 7.46 -44.73 0.62
C TYR A 89 8.53 -45.66 1.18
N SER A 90 8.17 -46.46 2.18
CA SER A 90 9.00 -47.56 2.67
C SER A 90 9.33 -48.51 1.53
N ALA A 91 10.60 -48.88 1.38
CA ALA A 91 11.06 -49.88 0.42
C ALA A 91 10.55 -51.28 0.81
N LYS A 92 9.25 -51.52 0.63
CA LYS A 92 8.64 -52.85 0.76
C LYS A 92 8.85 -53.60 -0.55
N LYS A 93 9.39 -54.83 -0.47
CA LYS A 93 9.46 -55.74 -1.63
C LYS A 93 8.05 -55.94 -2.19
N ARG A 94 7.77 -55.40 -3.38
CA ARG A 94 6.62 -55.83 -4.19
C ARG A 94 6.99 -57.18 -4.79
N LYS A 95 6.22 -58.20 -4.45
CA LYS A 95 6.31 -59.56 -5.01
C LYS A 95 5.97 -59.55 -6.49
#